data_AF-A0A7D9L078-F1
#
_entry.id   AF-A0A7D9L078-F1
#
_cell.length_a   1.000
_cell.length_b   1.000
_cell.length_c   1.000
_cell.angle_alpha   90.00
_cell.angle_beta   90.00
_cell.angle_gamma   90.00
#
_symmetry.space_group_name_H-M   'P 1'
#
loop_
_entity.id
_entity.type
_entity.pdbx_description
1 polymer ?
#
loop_
_entity_poly.entity_id
_entity_poly.type
_entity_poly.pdbx_seq_one_letter_code
_entity_poly.pdbx_strand_id
1 'polypeptide(L)' 'MTSDHIKSNHSASSILECGDFCLTEKCSGFNYQSRKNETEINCQLTCFPTSSSLMTKDASWAFYQVEEYQ' A
#
# COMPACT_ATOMS: atom_id res chain seq x y z
N MET A 1 -9.01 6.37 14.06
CA MET A 1 -8.31 5.31 14.82
C MET A 1 -9.07 4.04 14.51
N THR A 2 -8.53 3.03 13.84
CA THR A 2 -7.18 2.44 13.93
C THR A 2 -6.80 1.87 12.56
N SER A 3 -5.65 2.16 11.96
CA SER A 3 -4.32 1.59 12.26
C SER A 3 -4.24 0.07 12.46
N ASP A 4 -5.35 -0.68 12.56
CA ASP A 4 -5.32 -2.12 12.93
C ASP A 4 -5.15 -3.06 11.73
N HIS A 5 -5.18 -2.52 10.51
CA HIS A 5 -5.02 -3.30 9.28
C HIS A 5 -3.73 -2.97 8.51
N ILE A 6 -2.96 -1.98 8.96
CA ILE A 6 -1.65 -1.66 8.36
C ILE A 6 -0.62 -2.57 9.01
N LYS A 7 0.01 -3.42 8.19
CA LYS A 7 1.11 -4.31 8.60
C LYS A 7 2.40 -3.53 8.80
N SER A 8 2.74 -2.70 7.83
CA SER A 8 4.00 -1.95 7.78
C SER A 8 3.90 -0.80 6.79
N ASN A 9 4.76 0.20 6.94
CA ASN A 9 4.90 1.31 6.00
C ASN A 9 6.30 1.28 5.40
N HIS A 10 6.39 1.52 4.09
CA HIS A 10 7.64 1.58 3.35
C HIS A 10 7.70 2.84 2.51
N SER A 11 8.90 3.41 2.39
CA SER A 11 9.22 4.37 1.34
C SER A 11 9.75 3.60 0.14
N ALA A 12 9.21 3.90 -1.03
CA ALA A 12 9.55 3.26 -2.29
C ALA A 12 9.85 4.32 -3.36
N SER A 13 10.54 3.91 -4.40
CA SER A 13 10.80 4.69 -5.61
C SER A 13 9.81 4.36 -6.73
N SER A 14 9.03 3.28 -6.59
CA SER A 14 8.01 2.88 -7.56
C SER A 14 6.89 2.07 -6.93
N ILE A 15 5.77 1.93 -7.65
CA ILE A 15 4.67 1.03 -7.26
C ILE A 15 5.09 -0.45 -7.23
N LEU A 16 6.02 -0.85 -8.12
CA LEU A 16 6.50 -2.23 -8.20
C LEU A 16 7.25 -2.63 -6.94
N GLU A 17 8.08 -1.73 -6.42
CA GLU A 17 8.82 -1.94 -5.19
C GLU A 17 7.89 -2.13 -3.97
N CYS A 18 6.72 -1.47 -3.97
CA CYS A 18 5.68 -1.73 -2.96
C CYS A 18 5.05 -3.12 -3.08
N GLY A 19 4.92 -3.63 -4.31
CA GLY A 19 4.55 -5.02 -4.57
C GLY A 19 5.60 -6.00 -4.06
N ASP A 20 6.88 -5.73 -4.28
CA ASP A 20 7.98 -6.56 -3.80
C ASP A 20 8.05 -6.61 -2.27
N PHE A 21 7.84 -5.47 -1.60
CA PHE A 21 7.72 -5.45 -0.13
C PHE A 21 6.53 -6.27 0.35
N CYS A 22 5.38 -6.15 -0.33
CA CYS A 22 4.20 -6.93 0.00
C CYS A 22 4.43 -8.45 -0.14
N LEU A 23 5.05 -8.88 -1.25
CA LEU A 23 5.38 -10.29 -1.47
C LEU A 23 6.38 -10.81 -0.42
N THR A 24 7.43 -10.02 -0.14
CA THR A 24 8.45 -10.36 0.87
C THR A 24 7.84 -10.52 2.26
N GLU A 25 6.91 -9.63 2.61
CA GLU A 25 6.24 -9.66 3.91
C GLU A 25 5.00 -10.55 3.95
N LYS A 26 4.64 -11.25 2.86
CA LYS A 26 3.41 -12.05 2.78
C LYS A 26 2.18 -11.22 3.15
N CYS A 27 2.00 -10.14 2.42
CA CYS A 27 0.89 -9.20 2.54
C CYS A 27 -0.15 -9.49 1.43
N SER A 28 -1.38 -9.00 1.59
CA SER A 28 -2.48 -9.22 0.62
C SER A 28 -2.66 -8.04 -0.33
N GLY A 29 -2.11 -6.87 0.00
CA GLY A 29 -2.16 -5.67 -0.82
C GLY A 29 -1.56 -4.47 -0.10
N PHE A 30 -1.51 -3.32 -0.76
CA PHE A 30 -0.94 -2.11 -0.19
C PHE A 30 -1.68 -0.85 -0.63
N ASN A 31 -1.70 0.15 0.23
CA ASN A 31 -2.09 1.51 -0.14
C ASN A 31 -0.86 2.25 -0.68
N TYR A 32 -1.00 2.95 -1.79
CA TYR A 32 0.05 3.67 -2.50
C TYR A 32 -0.28 5.16 -2.55
N GLN A 33 0.68 6.01 -2.16
CA GLN A 33 0.58 7.46 -2.35
C GLN A 33 1.76 7.97 -3.15
N SER A 34 1.48 8.44 -4.37
CA SER A 34 2.39 9.29 -5.12
C SER A 34 2.23 10.74 -4.66
N ARG A 35 3.27 11.33 -4.08
CA ARG A 35 3.28 12.77 -3.82
C ARG A 35 3.75 13.50 -5.07
N LYS A 36 2.99 14.51 -5.52
CA LYS A 36 3.23 15.23 -6.79
C LYS A 36 4.64 15.83 -6.95
N ASN A 37 5.37 16.07 -5.85
CA ASN A 37 6.65 16.78 -5.84
C ASN A 37 7.78 16.02 -5.14
N GLU A 38 7.54 14.80 -4.63
CA GLU A 38 8.56 14.01 -3.93
C GLU A 38 8.76 12.71 -4.71
N THR A 39 10.02 12.39 -5.01
CA THR A 39 10.42 11.11 -5.63
C THR A 39 10.13 9.91 -4.72
N GLU A 40 9.73 10.17 -3.47
CA GLU A 40 9.39 9.19 -2.46
C GLU A 40 7.89 8.85 -2.52
N ILE A 41 7.63 7.59 -2.84
CA ILE A 41 6.33 6.96 -2.73
C ILE A 41 6.21 6.40 -1.32
N ASN A 42 5.05 6.59 -0.70
CA ASN A 42 4.74 5.90 0.55
C ASN A 42 3.80 4.74 0.25
N CYS A 43 4.10 3.58 0.82
CA CYS A 43 3.29 2.38 0.70
C CYS A 43 2.95 1.80 2.06
N GLN A 44 1.67 1.48 2.27
CA GLN A 44 1.16 0.91 3.52
C GLN A 44 0.67 -0.50 3.23
N LEU A 45 1.43 -1.51 3.63
CA LEU A 45 1.10 -2.91 3.41
C LEU A 45 -0.07 -3.33 4.32
N THR A 46 -0.93 -4.21 3.82
CA THR A 46 -2.07 -4.77 4.56
C THR A 46 -2.22 -6.26 4.25
N CYS A 47 -2.59 -7.05 5.26
CA CYS A 47 -2.99 -8.46 5.11
C CYS A 47 -4.51 -8.64 5.02
N PHE A 48 -5.25 -7.54 5.00
CA PHE A 48 -6.69 -7.55 4.88
C PHE A 48 -7.08 -6.99 3.50
N PRO A 49 -7.90 -7.71 2.73
CA PRO A 49 -8.51 -7.17 1.53
C PRO A 49 -9.55 -6.14 1.98
N THR A 50 -9.14 -4.90 2.22
CA THR A 50 -10.09 -3.86 2.56
C THR A 50 -10.90 -3.51 1.31
N SER A 51 -12.06 -4.16 1.16
CA SER A 51 -13.07 -3.82 0.15
C SER A 51 -13.70 -2.44 0.37
N SER A 52 -13.41 -1.80 1.48
CA SER A 52 -13.75 -0.39 1.69
C SER A 52 -12.56 0.44 1.33
N SER A 53 -12.64 1.00 0.12
CA SER A 53 -12.24 2.37 -0.21
C SER A 53 -12.13 3.24 1.04
N LEU A 54 -10.99 3.19 1.74
CA LEU A 54 -10.53 4.26 2.60
C LEU A 54 -9.98 5.31 1.65
N MET A 55 -10.87 5.89 0.83
CA MET A 55 -10.73 7.29 0.44
C MET A 55 -10.83 8.08 1.73
N THR A 56 -9.72 8.15 2.45
CA THR A 56 -9.48 9.27 3.36
C THR A 56 -9.71 10.54 2.52
N LYS A 57 -10.31 11.56 3.11
CA LYS A 57 -10.66 12.82 2.42
C LYS A 57 -9.46 13.48 1.71
N ASP A 58 -8.25 13.01 1.96
CA ASP A 58 -7.06 13.22 1.16
C ASP A 58 -7.01 12.20 0.00
N ALA A 59 -7.51 12.60 -1.16
CA ALA A 59 -7.65 11.81 -2.40
C ALA A 59 -6.32 11.33 -3.04
N SER A 60 -5.31 10.98 -2.24
CA SER A 60 -3.94 10.70 -2.69
C SER A 60 -3.51 9.25 -2.51
N TRP A 61 -4.37 8.38 -1.95
CA TRP A 61 -4.04 6.96 -1.74
C TRP A 61 -4.85 6.06 -2.68
N ALA A 62 -4.16 5.15 -3.36
CA ALA A 62 -4.74 4.11 -4.21
C ALA A 62 -4.42 2.72 -3.63
N PHE A 63 -5.39 1.82 -3.55
CA PHE A 63 -5.18 0.46 -3.06
C PHE A 63 -4.85 -0.49 -4.22
N TYR A 64 -3.84 -1.33 -4.03
CA TYR A 64 -3.42 -2.37 -4.97
C TYR A 64 -3.41 -3.73 -4.26
N GLN A 65 -4.17 -4.68 -4.80
CA GLN A 65 -4.15 -6.07 -4.34
C GLN A 65 -2.96 -6.79 -4.98
N VAL A 66 -2.24 -7.58 -4.18
CA VAL A 66 -1.15 -8.42 -4.66
C VAL A 66 -1.68 -9.85 -4.70
N GLU A 67 -1.92 -10.35 -5.91
CA GLU A 67 -2.20 -11.77 -6.11
C GLU A 67 -0.86 -12.51 -6.14
N GLU A 68 -0.68 -13.49 -5.25
CA GLU A 68 0.47 -14.39 -5.34
C GLU A 68 0.43 -15.08 -6.71
N TYR A 69 1.47 -14.91 -7.53
CA TYR A 69 1.64 -15.74 -8.72
C TYR A 69 1.81 -17.18 -8.24
N GLN A 70 0.79 -18.01 -8.46
CA GLN A 70 0.80 -19.44 -8.16
C GLN A 70 1.82 -20.20 -9.02
#